data_AF-A0A1W0E9F7-F1
#
_entry.id   AF-A0A1W0E9F7-F1
#
_cell.length_a   1.000
_cell.length_b   1.000
_cell.length_c   1.000
_cell.angle_alpha   90.00
_cell.angle_beta   90.00
_cell.angle_gamma   90.00
#
_symmetry.space_group_name_H-M   'P 1'
#
loop_
_entity.id
_entity.type
_entity.pdbx_description
1 polymer ?
#
loop_
_entity_poly.entity_id
_entity_poly.type
_entity_poly.pdbx_seq_one_letter_code
_entity_poly.pdbx_strand_id
1 'polypeptide(L)'
;MVSVNVYDKEGIEVVSTVSKPDLFDVELRSDLVRRTYDNVRQNSRQPYAVSPLAGKQHSAESWGTGRAMARVPRVKASGTRRAGQAAFANFARKGRMAHPTKTHRRWHKKTPLNLRRLVTLMGVAASGNVGLVEGRGHRVGNVKSLPLVVSDSVAEIKKTKEAEKMIKNLNLGDELDRVKKSKTITCGKGKFRGRRYNMRTGMLIVHSEKTLSAFASIKGVELANVEQLNLLRLCPGGQLGRLIVWTESAFKRLETLFTESKKGFELPNKMVTEENLQEYFYAPEVQALLKVPRLLPHDTCHKSEDDKKLMHEMIAMW
;
A
#
# COMPACT_ATOMS: atom_id res chain seq x y z
N MET A 1 -17.50 -18.06 19.17
CA MET A 1 -17.19 -16.64 18.88
C MET A 1 -16.14 -16.16 19.87
N VAL A 2 -15.03 -15.61 19.40
CA VAL A 2 -13.95 -15.09 20.26
C VAL A 2 -14.38 -13.73 20.82
N SER A 3 -14.25 -13.52 22.13
CA SER A 3 -14.49 -12.22 22.76
C SER A 3 -13.23 -11.36 22.73
N VAL A 4 -13.42 -10.05 22.56
CA VAL A 4 -12.36 -9.03 22.54
C VAL A 4 -12.56 -8.10 23.73
N ASN A 5 -11.49 -7.85 24.47
CA ASN A 5 -11.51 -6.97 25.64
C ASN A 5 -11.56 -5.50 25.21
N VAL A 6 -12.38 -4.71 25.90
CA VAL A 6 -12.49 -3.25 25.74
C VAL A 6 -11.72 -2.58 26.86
N TYR A 7 -10.74 -1.76 26.52
CA TYR A 7 -9.94 -1.02 27.50
C TYR A 7 -10.57 0.32 27.87
N ASP A 8 -10.33 0.80 29.09
CA ASP A 8 -10.81 2.13 29.51
C ASP A 8 -10.04 3.29 28.84
N LYS A 9 -10.49 4.54 29.06
CA LYS A 9 -9.86 5.80 28.63
C LYS A 9 -8.39 5.92 29.00
N GLU A 10 -7.93 5.22 30.04
CA GLU A 10 -6.53 5.22 30.47
C GLU A 10 -5.72 4.10 29.81
N GLY A 11 -6.36 3.09 29.22
CA GLY A 11 -5.72 1.96 28.54
C GLY A 11 -5.23 0.84 29.46
N ILE A 12 -5.52 0.92 30.76
CA ILE A 12 -4.99 -0.01 31.77
C ILE A 12 -5.97 -1.16 32.00
N GLU A 13 -7.18 -0.83 32.44
CA GLU A 13 -8.21 -1.77 32.86
C GLU A 13 -9.13 -2.19 31.71
N VAL A 14 -9.73 -3.38 31.86
CA VAL A 14 -10.74 -3.91 30.94
C VAL A 14 -12.12 -3.57 31.50
N VAL A 15 -12.90 -2.81 30.73
CA VAL A 15 -14.25 -2.34 31.14
C VAL A 15 -15.31 -3.36 30.75
N SER A 16 -15.23 -3.88 29.53
CA SER A 16 -16.23 -4.77 28.95
C SER A 16 -15.61 -5.70 27.91
N THR A 17 -16.40 -6.64 27.40
CA THR A 17 -16.00 -7.52 26.30
C THR A 17 -17.00 -7.44 25.17
N VAL A 18 -16.54 -7.44 23.92
CA VAL A 18 -17.37 -7.43 22.72
C VAL A 18 -17.04 -8.64 21.85
N SER A 19 -18.03 -9.24 21.19
CA SER A 19 -17.79 -10.33 20.24
C SER A 19 -16.95 -9.85 19.05
N LYS A 20 -15.94 -10.62 18.66
CA LYS A 20 -15.20 -10.42 17.42
C LYS A 20 -16.16 -10.66 16.24
N PRO A 21 -16.40 -9.68 15.35
CA PRO A 21 -17.30 -9.87 14.22
C PRO A 21 -16.68 -10.80 13.15
N ASP A 22 -17.53 -11.55 12.46
CA ASP A 22 -17.13 -12.54 11.44
C ASP A 22 -16.36 -11.93 10.26
N LEU A 23 -16.47 -10.61 10.07
CA LEU A 23 -15.75 -9.84 9.05
C LEU A 23 -14.22 -9.96 9.15
N PHE A 24 -13.68 -10.34 10.31
CA PHE A 24 -12.25 -10.53 10.53
C PHE A 24 -11.73 -11.88 10.03
N ASP A 25 -12.61 -12.82 9.72
CA ASP A 25 -12.26 -14.18 9.28
C ASP A 25 -12.32 -14.33 7.75
N VAL A 26 -12.39 -13.20 7.03
CA VAL A 26 -12.42 -13.13 5.57
C VAL A 26 -11.04 -13.45 4.97
N GLU A 27 -11.02 -14.19 3.86
CA GLU A 27 -9.80 -14.51 3.13
C GLU A 27 -9.06 -13.25 2.63
N LEU A 28 -7.75 -13.22 2.86
CA LEU A 28 -6.92 -12.06 2.56
C LEU A 28 -6.25 -12.20 1.20
N ARG A 29 -6.62 -11.32 0.26
CA ARG A 29 -6.10 -11.30 -1.11
C ARG A 29 -5.28 -10.05 -1.41
N SER A 30 -3.96 -10.16 -1.32
CA SER A 30 -3.02 -9.06 -1.51
C SER A 30 -2.99 -8.53 -2.96
N ASP A 31 -3.25 -9.39 -3.95
CA ASP A 31 -3.35 -9.05 -5.38
C ASP A 31 -4.49 -8.06 -5.65
N LEU A 32 -5.68 -8.35 -5.13
CA LEU A 32 -6.87 -7.51 -5.26
C LEU A 32 -6.68 -6.17 -4.55
N VAL A 33 -6.06 -6.21 -3.36
CA VAL A 33 -5.75 -5.01 -2.58
C VAL A 33 -4.81 -4.09 -3.36
N ARG A 34 -3.71 -4.64 -3.87
CA ARG A 34 -2.73 -3.84 -4.60
C ARG A 34 -3.30 -3.23 -5.87
N ARG A 35 -3.99 -4.05 -6.69
CA ARG A 35 -4.61 -3.59 -7.95
C ARG A 35 -5.67 -2.50 -7.70
N THR A 36 -6.48 -2.66 -6.66
CA THR A 36 -7.53 -1.68 -6.33
C THR A 36 -6.92 -0.41 -5.76
N TYR A 37 -5.91 -0.53 -4.90
CA TYR A 37 -5.17 0.61 -4.34
C TYR A 37 -4.55 1.47 -5.45
N ASP A 38 -3.87 0.85 -6.42
CA ASP A 38 -3.21 1.57 -7.51
C ASP A 38 -4.21 2.33 -8.38
N ASN A 39 -5.39 1.75 -8.65
CA ASN A 39 -6.45 2.42 -9.40
C ASN A 39 -7.08 3.59 -8.61
N VAL A 40 -7.40 3.39 -7.34
CA VAL A 40 -8.00 4.43 -6.49
C VAL A 40 -7.02 5.58 -6.25
N ARG A 41 -5.72 5.27 -6.03
CA ARG A 41 -4.67 6.27 -5.83
C ARG A 41 -4.45 7.15 -7.06
N GLN A 42 -4.70 6.64 -8.28
CA GLN A 42 -4.60 7.45 -9.49
C GLN A 42 -5.63 8.58 -9.55
N ASN A 43 -6.74 8.45 -8.84
CA ASN A 43 -7.85 9.41 -8.90
C ASN A 43 -7.61 10.71 -8.11
N SER A 44 -6.58 10.78 -7.27
CA SER A 44 -6.22 12.00 -6.53
C SER A 44 -5.17 12.87 -7.25
N ARG A 45 -4.79 12.51 -8.48
CA ARG A 45 -3.76 13.20 -9.25
C ARG A 45 -4.34 14.42 -9.96
N GLN A 46 -3.54 15.49 -10.01
CA GLN A 46 -3.86 16.67 -10.81
C GLN A 46 -3.26 16.55 -12.23
N PRO A 47 -4.01 16.91 -13.29
CA PRO A 47 -3.48 16.97 -14.64
C PRO A 47 -2.31 17.93 -14.77
N TYR A 48 -1.32 17.57 -15.59
CA TYR A 48 -0.22 18.46 -15.96
C TYR A 48 0.06 18.35 -17.46
N ALA A 49 0.42 19.47 -18.08
CA ALA A 49 0.76 19.55 -19.50
C ALA A 49 1.72 20.70 -19.78
N VAL A 50 2.40 20.63 -20.92
CA VAL A 50 3.19 21.74 -21.47
C VAL A 50 2.28 22.71 -22.22
N SER A 51 2.69 23.98 -22.34
CA SER A 51 1.94 24.96 -23.14
C SER A 51 1.83 24.48 -24.60
N PRO A 52 0.65 24.56 -25.25
CA PRO A 52 0.48 24.16 -26.65
C PRO A 52 1.38 24.92 -27.63
N LEU A 53 1.77 26.16 -27.28
CA LEU A 53 2.60 27.05 -28.11
C LEU A 53 4.09 26.95 -27.78
N ALA A 54 4.50 26.15 -26.78
CA ALA A 54 5.90 26.04 -26.39
C ALA A 54 6.78 25.56 -27.56
N GLY A 55 7.83 26.33 -27.87
CA GLY A 55 8.72 26.06 -28.99
C GLY A 55 8.12 26.31 -30.37
N LYS A 56 6.92 26.92 -30.45
CA LYS A 56 6.21 27.27 -31.69
C LYS A 56 5.88 28.78 -31.84
N GLN A 57 6.44 29.64 -31.01
CA GLN A 57 6.13 31.08 -30.97
C GLN A 57 6.86 31.91 -32.04
N HIS A 58 7.82 31.33 -32.78
CA HIS A 58 8.62 32.05 -33.78
C HIS A 58 8.11 31.78 -35.19
N SER A 59 8.33 32.71 -36.12
CA SER A 59 8.23 32.41 -37.56
C SER A 59 9.54 31.79 -38.04
N ALA A 60 9.48 30.59 -38.60
CA ALA A 60 10.65 29.85 -39.07
C ALA A 60 10.30 29.01 -40.31
N GLU A 61 11.26 28.93 -41.24
CA GLU A 61 11.11 28.15 -42.47
C GLU A 61 12.44 27.48 -42.83
N SER A 62 12.36 26.36 -43.54
CA SER A 62 13.55 25.71 -44.07
C SER A 62 14.14 26.54 -45.21
N TRP A 63 15.47 26.64 -45.28
CA TRP A 63 16.15 27.30 -46.39
C TRP A 63 16.32 26.41 -47.63
N GLY A 64 15.84 25.16 -47.57
CA GLY A 64 16.00 24.20 -48.66
C GLY A 64 17.44 23.70 -48.79
N THR A 65 17.77 23.18 -49.97
CA THR A 65 19.12 22.71 -50.34
C THR A 65 19.98 23.86 -50.90
N GLY A 66 21.25 23.60 -51.21
CA GLY A 66 22.12 24.56 -51.92
C GLY A 66 22.85 25.58 -51.04
N ARG A 67 22.82 25.42 -49.71
CA ARG A 67 23.52 26.31 -48.76
C ARG A 67 24.49 25.60 -47.80
N ALA A 68 24.90 24.37 -48.14
CA ALA A 68 25.72 23.49 -47.28
C ALA A 68 25.21 23.39 -45.82
N MET A 69 23.89 23.38 -45.64
CA MET A 69 23.23 23.39 -44.33
C MET A 69 22.09 22.37 -44.27
N ALA A 70 21.81 21.87 -43.07
CA ALA A 70 20.67 20.99 -42.82
C ALA A 70 19.32 21.68 -43.11
N ARG A 71 18.35 20.89 -43.58
CA ARG A 71 16.99 21.32 -44.01
C ARG A 71 16.02 21.66 -42.87
N VAL A 72 16.53 21.89 -41.67
CA VAL A 72 15.71 22.20 -40.48
C VAL A 72 15.13 23.60 -40.61
N PRO A 73 13.89 23.87 -40.18
CA PRO A 73 13.36 25.22 -40.13
C PRO A 73 14.26 26.16 -39.32
N ARG A 74 14.54 27.35 -39.85
CA ARG A 74 15.38 28.37 -39.23
C ARG A 74 14.58 29.66 -38.99
N VAL A 75 14.85 30.33 -37.87
CA VAL A 75 14.15 31.58 -37.51
C VAL A 75 14.41 32.66 -38.54
N LYS A 76 13.33 33.25 -39.07
CA LYS A 76 13.38 34.39 -40.00
C LYS A 76 13.67 35.65 -39.19
N ALA A 77 14.93 36.08 -39.16
CA ALA A 77 15.37 37.32 -38.54
C ALA A 77 16.74 37.72 -39.11
N SER A 78 17.20 38.93 -38.79
CA SER A 78 18.55 39.43 -39.03
C SER A 78 19.05 40.21 -37.80
N GLY A 79 20.33 40.55 -37.74
CA GLY A 79 20.91 41.44 -36.73
C GLY A 79 20.94 40.92 -35.28
N THR A 80 20.49 39.69 -35.02
CA THR A 80 20.51 39.08 -33.69
C THR A 80 21.17 37.71 -33.71
N ARG A 81 21.74 37.29 -32.57
CA ARG A 81 22.33 35.95 -32.43
C ARG A 81 21.32 34.80 -32.67
N ARG A 82 20.01 35.07 -32.61
CA ARG A 82 18.95 34.08 -32.81
C ARG A 82 18.60 33.86 -34.29
N ALA A 83 18.90 34.83 -35.16
CA ALA A 83 18.66 34.73 -36.60
C ALA A 83 19.37 33.51 -37.20
N GLY A 84 18.70 32.78 -38.10
CA GLY A 84 19.28 31.61 -38.79
C GLY A 84 19.46 30.35 -37.93
N GLN A 85 19.13 30.39 -36.63
CA GLN A 85 19.17 29.21 -35.77
C GLN A 85 17.98 28.27 -36.02
N ALA A 86 18.18 26.97 -35.77
CA ALA A 86 17.14 25.95 -35.89
C ALA A 86 15.96 26.16 -34.92
N ALA A 87 14.76 25.81 -35.37
CA ALA A 87 13.50 25.92 -34.65
C ALA A 87 12.56 24.73 -34.98
N PHE A 88 11.45 24.62 -34.23
CA PHE A 88 10.34 23.67 -34.44
C PHE A 88 10.64 22.16 -34.39
N ALA A 89 11.90 21.75 -34.27
CA ALA A 89 12.33 20.38 -34.11
C ALA A 89 12.62 20.02 -32.64
N ASN A 90 12.45 18.74 -32.28
CA ASN A 90 12.74 18.21 -30.95
C ASN A 90 14.24 18.11 -30.64
N PHE A 91 15.08 17.92 -31.65
CA PHE A 91 16.53 17.94 -31.51
C PHE A 91 17.12 19.37 -31.55
N ALA A 92 16.30 20.40 -31.77
CA ALA A 92 16.74 21.79 -31.78
C ALA A 92 16.65 22.41 -30.37
N ARG A 93 17.68 23.17 -29.97
CA ARG A 93 17.67 23.94 -28.72
C ARG A 93 16.51 24.95 -28.73
N LYS A 94 15.74 25.01 -27.63
CA LYS A 94 14.50 25.81 -27.49
C LYS A 94 13.41 25.45 -28.52
N GLY A 95 13.51 24.31 -29.18
CA GLY A 95 12.45 23.75 -30.03
C GLY A 95 11.34 23.10 -29.21
N ARG A 96 10.28 22.66 -29.90
CA ARG A 96 9.17 21.93 -29.27
C ARG A 96 9.57 20.47 -29.01
N MET A 97 9.05 19.86 -27.95
CA MET A 97 9.18 18.41 -27.77
C MET A 97 8.31 17.62 -28.78
N ALA A 98 8.76 16.41 -29.12
CA ALA A 98 7.92 15.43 -29.81
C ALA A 98 6.83 14.91 -28.85
N HIS A 99 5.63 14.66 -29.36
CA HIS A 99 4.47 14.17 -28.59
C HIS A 99 4.23 14.90 -27.25
N PRO A 100 3.94 16.22 -27.27
CA PRO A 100 3.78 17.00 -26.05
C PRO A 100 2.66 16.46 -25.18
N THR A 101 2.89 16.43 -23.87
CA THR A 101 1.89 15.99 -22.87
C THR A 101 0.61 16.81 -22.99
N LYS A 102 -0.54 16.14 -22.90
CA LYS A 102 -1.87 16.75 -23.01
C LYS A 102 -2.66 16.60 -21.72
N THR A 103 -3.55 17.56 -21.48
CA THR A 103 -4.45 17.56 -20.32
C THR A 103 -5.49 16.44 -20.40
N HIS A 104 -5.96 16.08 -21.59
CA HIS A 104 -6.97 15.04 -21.84
C HIS A 104 -6.46 13.59 -21.68
N ARG A 105 -5.24 13.37 -21.15
CA ARG A 105 -4.78 12.03 -20.76
C ARG A 105 -5.81 11.42 -19.79
N ARG A 106 -6.09 10.12 -19.91
CA ARG A 106 -6.95 9.42 -18.93
C ARG A 106 -6.22 9.28 -17.58
N TRP A 107 -6.42 10.24 -16.69
CA TRP A 107 -5.82 10.27 -15.35
C TRP A 107 -6.52 9.33 -14.35
N HIS A 108 -7.83 9.22 -14.47
CA HIS A 108 -8.70 8.54 -13.51
C HIS A 108 -9.04 7.12 -13.96
N LYS A 109 -9.17 6.21 -12.99
CA LYS A 109 -9.59 4.82 -13.15
C LYS A 109 -10.85 4.55 -12.34
N LYS A 110 -11.86 4.01 -13.01
CA LYS A 110 -13.09 3.55 -12.36
C LYS A 110 -12.83 2.16 -11.76
N THR A 111 -13.16 1.99 -10.48
CA THR A 111 -13.13 0.70 -9.80
C THR A 111 -14.55 0.28 -9.42
N PRO A 112 -14.92 -1.00 -9.62
CA PRO A 112 -16.23 -1.52 -9.19
C PRO A 112 -16.48 -1.24 -7.70
N LEU A 113 -17.73 -0.94 -7.34
CA LEU A 113 -18.09 -0.63 -5.96
C LEU A 113 -17.89 -1.85 -5.05
N ASN A 114 -18.31 -3.04 -5.49
CA ASN A 114 -18.15 -4.27 -4.71
C ASN A 114 -16.68 -4.62 -4.47
N LEU A 115 -15.81 -4.43 -5.47
CA LEU A 115 -14.36 -4.63 -5.29
C LEU A 115 -13.78 -3.65 -4.26
N ARG A 116 -14.20 -2.38 -4.27
CA ARG A 116 -13.78 -1.42 -3.23
C ARG A 116 -14.23 -1.85 -1.84
N ARG A 117 -15.47 -2.31 -1.69
CA ARG A 117 -16.02 -2.81 -0.42
C ARG A 117 -15.27 -4.03 0.09
N LEU A 118 -15.02 -5.00 -0.79
CA LEU A 118 -14.27 -6.24 -0.50
C LEU A 118 -12.84 -5.95 -0.02
N VAL A 119 -12.15 -5.03 -0.70
CA VAL A 119 -10.77 -4.70 -0.31
C VAL A 119 -10.72 -3.92 1.00
N THR A 120 -11.67 -3.01 1.25
CA THR A 120 -11.81 -2.34 2.55
C THR A 120 -12.01 -3.36 3.67
N LEU A 121 -12.87 -4.37 3.44
CA LEU A 121 -13.12 -5.48 4.36
C LEU A 121 -11.82 -6.28 4.64
N MET A 122 -11.07 -6.68 3.61
CA MET A 122 -9.76 -7.34 3.75
C MET A 122 -8.76 -6.50 4.56
N GLY A 123 -8.77 -5.17 4.37
CA GLY A 123 -7.94 -4.25 5.13
C GLY A 123 -8.27 -4.25 6.63
N VAL A 124 -9.55 -4.32 6.98
CA VAL A 124 -10.03 -4.44 8.36
C VAL A 124 -9.66 -5.82 8.92
N ALA A 125 -9.97 -6.90 8.19
CA ALA A 125 -9.65 -8.27 8.61
C ALA A 125 -8.16 -8.47 8.92
N ALA A 126 -7.29 -7.99 8.02
CA ALA A 126 -5.85 -8.08 8.21
C ALA A 126 -5.31 -7.30 9.43
N SER A 127 -6.05 -6.29 9.92
CA SER A 127 -5.66 -5.55 11.13
C SER A 127 -5.82 -6.37 12.42
N GLY A 128 -6.64 -7.42 12.39
CA GLY A 128 -6.81 -8.35 13.51
C GLY A 128 -5.71 -9.42 13.60
N ASN A 129 -4.86 -9.56 12.58
CA ASN A 129 -3.80 -10.57 12.56
C ASN A 129 -2.45 -9.95 12.97
N VAL A 130 -1.89 -10.41 14.09
CA VAL A 130 -0.61 -9.93 14.65
C VAL A 130 0.54 -10.08 13.65
N GLY A 131 0.67 -11.25 13.01
CA GLY A 131 1.78 -11.54 12.08
C GLY A 131 1.78 -10.62 10.86
N LEU A 132 0.60 -10.23 10.36
CA LEU A 132 0.50 -9.27 9.25
C LEU A 132 0.83 -7.83 9.67
N VAL A 133 0.40 -7.44 10.87
CA VAL A 133 0.67 -6.10 11.41
C VAL A 133 2.15 -5.92 11.75
N GLU A 134 2.78 -6.94 12.31
CA GLU A 134 4.22 -6.98 12.56
C GLU A 134 5.03 -7.10 11.27
N GLY A 135 4.60 -7.92 10.32
CA GLY A 135 5.23 -8.06 9.00
C GLY A 135 5.22 -6.75 8.19
N ARG A 136 4.24 -5.86 8.44
CA ARG A 136 4.24 -4.49 7.91
C ARG A 136 5.29 -3.58 8.58
N GLY A 137 5.72 -3.93 9.79
CA GLY A 137 6.75 -3.24 10.56
C GLY A 137 6.23 -2.32 11.66
N HIS A 138 4.96 -2.48 12.07
CA HIS A 138 4.43 -1.82 13.28
C HIS A 138 5.05 -2.49 14.53
N ARG A 139 5.28 -1.71 15.60
CA ARG A 139 5.78 -2.23 16.89
C ARG A 139 4.61 -2.67 17.76
N VAL A 140 4.29 -3.97 17.71
CA VAL A 140 3.15 -4.56 18.43
C VAL A 140 3.53 -5.67 19.41
N GLY A 141 4.83 -5.95 19.63
CA GLY A 141 5.29 -7.07 20.45
C GLY A 141 4.79 -7.07 21.89
N ASN A 142 4.56 -5.89 22.49
CA ASN A 142 4.08 -5.75 23.87
C ASN A 142 2.58 -5.40 23.96
N VAL A 143 1.87 -5.39 22.83
CA VAL A 143 0.44 -5.06 22.80
C VAL A 143 -0.36 -6.24 23.34
N LYS A 144 -1.34 -5.95 24.20
CA LYS A 144 -2.12 -6.97 24.92
C LYS A 144 -2.88 -7.91 23.98
N SER A 145 -3.61 -7.37 23.01
CA SER A 145 -4.37 -8.14 22.02
C SER A 145 -4.68 -7.31 20.76
N LEU A 146 -4.91 -8.01 19.64
CA LEU A 146 -5.45 -7.44 18.40
C LEU A 146 -6.70 -8.24 18.00
N PRO A 147 -7.75 -7.61 17.47
CA PRO A 147 -7.93 -6.15 17.28
C PRO A 147 -8.03 -5.39 18.61
N LEU A 148 -7.46 -4.18 18.67
CA LEU A 148 -7.46 -3.37 19.90
C LEU A 148 -8.73 -2.50 19.96
N VAL A 149 -9.52 -2.66 21.02
CA VAL A 149 -10.77 -1.93 21.23
C VAL A 149 -10.69 -1.11 22.52
N VAL A 150 -11.15 0.14 22.47
CA VAL A 150 -11.17 1.06 23.60
C VAL A 150 -12.57 1.63 23.79
N SER A 151 -12.94 1.90 25.04
CA SER A 151 -14.20 2.53 25.43
C SER A 151 -14.43 3.86 24.70
N ASP A 152 -15.70 4.17 24.44
CA ASP A 152 -16.11 5.44 23.82
C ASP A 152 -15.80 6.68 24.69
N SER A 153 -15.49 6.49 25.97
CA SER A 153 -15.01 7.54 26.88
C SER A 153 -13.72 8.22 26.40
N VAL A 154 -12.97 7.61 25.47
CA VAL A 154 -11.80 8.23 24.81
C VAL A 154 -12.17 9.53 24.09
N ALA A 155 -13.42 9.70 23.66
CA ALA A 155 -13.89 10.93 23.04
C ALA A 155 -13.95 12.13 24.00
N GLU A 156 -13.90 11.90 25.32
CA GLU A 156 -13.91 12.96 26.33
C GLU A 156 -12.52 13.57 26.54
N ILE A 157 -11.45 12.91 26.06
CA ILE A 157 -10.08 13.40 26.17
C ILE A 157 -9.93 14.67 25.33
N LYS A 158 -9.70 15.81 26.01
CA LYS A 158 -9.52 17.12 25.35
C LYS A 158 -8.06 17.47 25.13
N LYS A 159 -7.14 16.97 25.99
CA LYS A 159 -5.72 17.34 25.94
C LYS A 159 -4.88 16.28 25.23
N THR A 160 -4.01 16.73 24.34
CA THR A 160 -3.06 15.88 23.62
C THR A 160 -2.11 15.11 24.54
N LYS A 161 -1.73 15.70 25.69
CA LYS A 161 -0.90 15.05 26.71
C LYS A 161 -1.57 13.81 27.32
N GLU A 162 -2.87 13.87 27.54
CA GLU A 162 -3.65 12.75 28.08
C GLU A 162 -3.80 11.65 27.02
N ALA A 163 -4.06 12.03 25.76
CA ALA A 163 -4.08 11.10 24.64
C ALA A 163 -2.74 10.37 24.44
N GLU A 164 -1.60 11.07 24.55
CA GLU A 164 -0.28 10.44 24.45
C GLU A 164 0.02 9.49 25.64
N LYS A 165 -0.45 9.82 26.85
CA LYS A 165 -0.36 8.93 28.03
C LYS A 165 -1.14 7.64 27.82
N MET A 166 -2.38 7.76 27.35
CA MET A 166 -3.23 6.60 27.03
C MET A 166 -2.56 5.65 26.02
N ILE A 167 -2.00 6.18 24.93
CA ILE A 167 -1.32 5.34 23.92
C ILE A 167 -0.10 4.61 24.53
N LYS A 168 0.63 5.27 25.44
CA LYS A 168 1.75 4.63 26.15
C LYS A 168 1.27 3.52 27.09
N ASN A 169 0.16 3.72 27.80
CA ASN A 169 -0.44 2.70 28.68
C ASN A 169 -0.96 1.48 27.91
N LEU A 170 -1.37 1.66 26.64
CA LEU A 170 -1.70 0.59 25.72
C LEU A 170 -0.47 -0.14 25.14
N ASN A 171 0.73 0.14 25.65
CA ASN A 171 2.01 -0.39 25.15
C ASN A 171 2.32 -0.03 23.68
N LEU A 172 1.75 1.07 23.18
CA LEU A 172 1.96 1.56 21.81
C LEU A 172 2.93 2.76 21.73
N GLY A 173 3.66 3.04 22.81
CA GLY A 173 4.67 4.11 22.85
C GLY A 173 5.79 3.92 21.82
N ASP A 174 6.28 2.69 21.66
CA ASP A 174 7.35 2.37 20.71
C ASP A 174 6.95 2.65 19.25
N GLU A 175 5.67 2.45 18.93
CA GLU A 175 5.13 2.73 17.61
C GLU A 175 5.10 4.23 17.31
N LEU A 176 4.71 5.06 18.29
CA LEU A 176 4.79 6.51 18.17
C LEU A 176 6.23 6.98 17.97
N ASP A 177 7.16 6.44 18.76
CA ASP A 177 8.57 6.82 18.68
C ASP A 177 9.22 6.38 17.37
N ARG A 178 8.85 5.19 16.84
CA ARG A 178 9.25 4.74 15.50
C ARG A 178 8.86 5.76 14.43
N VAL A 179 7.64 6.27 14.49
CA VAL A 179 7.15 7.24 13.50
C VAL A 179 7.83 8.60 13.69
N LYS A 180 7.97 9.09 14.94
CA LYS A 180 8.67 10.35 15.24
C LYS A 180 10.12 10.33 14.75
N LYS A 181 10.87 9.26 15.01
CA LYS A 181 12.26 9.06 14.58
C LYS A 181 12.40 8.93 13.05
N SER A 182 11.35 8.49 12.36
CA SER A 182 11.41 8.26 10.91
C SER A 182 11.35 9.52 10.05
N LYS A 183 11.10 10.70 10.63
CA LYS A 183 10.94 11.93 9.87
C LYS A 183 12.27 12.35 9.24
N THR A 184 12.36 12.27 7.93
CA THR A 184 13.54 12.67 7.16
C THR A 184 13.18 13.62 6.03
N ILE A 185 14.19 14.29 5.46
CA ILE A 185 14.01 15.13 4.29
C ILE A 185 13.84 14.24 3.05
N THR A 186 12.82 14.51 2.24
CA THR A 186 12.52 13.75 1.02
C THR A 186 13.68 13.80 0.02
N CYS A 187 14.10 12.66 -0.51
CA CYS A 187 15.13 12.59 -1.55
C CYS A 187 14.62 13.17 -2.89
N GLY A 188 15.51 13.80 -3.66
CA GLY A 188 15.23 14.31 -5.00
C GLY A 188 14.47 15.65 -5.07
N LYS A 189 13.81 15.90 -6.22
CA LYS A 189 13.17 17.20 -6.54
C LYS A 189 11.82 17.42 -5.84
N GLY A 190 11.29 16.43 -5.12
CA GLY A 190 10.05 16.56 -4.36
C GLY A 190 10.09 17.66 -3.29
N LYS A 191 11.28 17.95 -2.77
CA LYS A 191 11.55 19.02 -1.78
C LYS A 191 11.05 20.39 -2.25
N PHE A 192 11.23 20.70 -3.52
CA PHE A 192 10.83 21.98 -4.13
C PHE A 192 9.35 22.03 -4.51
N ARG A 193 8.61 20.92 -4.40
CA ARG A 193 7.21 20.80 -4.81
C ARG A 193 6.27 20.64 -3.61
N GLY A 194 6.56 21.33 -2.50
CA GLY A 194 5.76 21.29 -1.28
C GLY A 194 5.83 19.99 -0.47
N ARG A 195 6.73 19.05 -0.82
CA ARG A 195 6.85 17.72 -0.17
C ARG A 195 8.25 17.52 0.43
N ARG A 196 8.63 18.42 1.34
CA ARG A 196 9.99 18.48 1.90
C ARG A 196 10.33 17.35 2.87
N TYR A 197 9.36 16.89 3.65
CA TYR A 197 9.56 15.84 4.65
C TYR A 197 8.78 14.58 4.28
N ASN A 198 9.35 13.42 4.62
CA ASN A 198 8.71 12.12 4.56
C ASN A 198 8.75 11.47 5.95
N MET A 199 7.74 10.67 6.28
CA MET A 199 7.63 9.94 7.54
C MET A 199 6.88 8.63 7.34
N ARG A 200 7.10 7.65 8.22
CA ARG A 200 6.35 6.38 8.18
C ARG A 200 4.90 6.60 8.60
N THR A 201 4.01 5.78 8.06
CA THR A 201 2.61 5.70 8.50
C THR A 201 2.54 4.97 9.83
N GLY A 202 1.88 5.56 10.82
CA GLY A 202 1.62 4.91 12.11
C GLY A 202 0.21 4.35 12.21
N MET A 203 -0.31 4.29 13.45
CA MET A 203 -1.61 3.73 13.77
C MET A 203 -2.78 4.55 13.19
N LEU A 204 -3.89 3.86 12.98
CA LEU A 204 -5.17 4.46 12.60
C LEU A 204 -6.13 4.28 13.77
N ILE A 205 -6.71 5.37 14.27
CA ILE A 205 -7.79 5.30 15.26
C ILE A 205 -9.11 5.49 14.52
N VAL A 206 -10.00 4.51 14.68
CA VAL A 206 -11.31 4.51 14.04
C VAL A 206 -12.39 4.79 15.08
N HIS A 207 -13.17 5.84 14.83
CA HIS A 207 -14.26 6.29 15.69
C HIS A 207 -15.58 6.30 14.92
N SER A 208 -16.70 6.28 15.63
CA SER A 208 -18.03 6.45 15.02
C SER A 208 -18.36 7.94 14.87
N GLU A 209 -18.99 8.56 15.88
CA GLU A 209 -19.63 9.88 15.73
C GLU A 209 -18.79 11.05 16.25
N LYS A 210 -18.18 10.91 17.44
CA LYS A 210 -17.44 12.01 18.07
C LYS A 210 -16.03 12.12 17.51
N THR A 211 -15.65 13.32 17.07
CA THR A 211 -14.30 13.59 16.56
C THR A 211 -13.27 13.59 17.68
N LEU A 212 -12.21 12.80 17.51
CA LEU A 212 -11.13 12.66 18.47
C LEU A 212 -10.06 13.76 18.30
N SER A 213 -10.42 15.01 18.56
CA SER A 213 -9.56 16.19 18.31
C SER A 213 -8.22 16.13 19.05
N ALA A 214 -8.17 15.57 20.26
CA ALA A 214 -6.95 15.42 21.06
C ALA A 214 -5.88 14.55 20.38
N PHE A 215 -6.27 13.67 19.45
CA PHE A 215 -5.36 12.77 18.76
C PHE A 215 -4.84 13.35 17.43
N ALA A 216 -5.49 14.39 16.89
CA ALA A 216 -5.18 14.95 15.58
C ALA A 216 -3.77 15.59 15.49
N SER A 217 -3.24 16.08 16.61
CA SER A 217 -1.91 16.70 16.67
C SER A 217 -0.77 15.69 16.79
N ILE A 218 -1.07 14.43 17.15
CA ILE A 218 -0.06 13.41 17.41
C ILE A 218 0.51 12.91 16.08
N LYS A 219 1.84 13.03 15.93
CA LYS A 219 2.54 12.54 14.73
C LYS A 219 2.43 11.02 14.65
N GLY A 220 1.95 10.52 13.51
CA GLY A 220 1.82 9.09 13.27
C GLY A 220 0.48 8.50 13.70
N VAL A 221 -0.46 9.33 14.17
CA VAL A 221 -1.84 8.93 14.41
C VAL A 221 -2.71 9.52 13.30
N GLU A 222 -3.47 8.66 12.63
CA GLU A 222 -4.51 9.09 11.71
C GLU A 222 -5.88 8.77 12.30
N LEU A 223 -6.87 9.61 12.01
CA LEU A 223 -8.25 9.41 12.41
C LEU A 223 -9.10 9.01 11.20
N ALA A 224 -10.03 8.08 11.40
CA ALA A 224 -11.04 7.75 10.41
C ALA A 224 -12.41 7.51 11.06
N ASN A 225 -13.46 7.91 10.35
CA ASN A 225 -14.82 7.52 10.70
C ASN A 225 -15.11 6.11 10.12
N VAL A 226 -15.75 5.25 10.90
CA VAL A 226 -16.22 3.91 10.49
C VAL A 226 -17.10 3.95 9.23
N GLU A 227 -17.94 4.97 9.10
CA GLU A 227 -18.84 5.09 7.95
C GLU A 227 -18.09 5.45 6.66
N GLN A 228 -16.94 6.11 6.80
CA GLN A 228 -16.14 6.64 5.70
C GLN A 228 -14.75 5.99 5.65
N LEU A 229 -14.69 4.67 5.83
CA LEU A 229 -13.45 3.92 5.75
C LEU A 229 -12.86 3.95 4.33
N ASN A 230 -11.70 4.59 4.21
CA ASN A 230 -10.98 4.71 2.95
C ASN A 230 -9.88 3.65 2.85
N LEU A 231 -9.90 2.88 1.75
CA LEU A 231 -8.86 1.93 1.38
C LEU A 231 -7.45 2.54 1.44
N LEU A 232 -7.29 3.80 0.99
CA LEU A 232 -5.97 4.44 0.97
C LEU A 232 -5.37 4.62 2.36
N ARG A 233 -6.23 4.74 3.39
CA ARG A 233 -5.82 4.82 4.80
C ARG A 233 -5.68 3.44 5.43
N LEU A 234 -6.58 2.50 5.17
CA LEU A 234 -6.49 1.14 5.73
C LEU A 234 -5.28 0.37 5.20
N CYS A 235 -4.97 0.50 3.91
CA CYS A 235 -3.89 -0.22 3.26
C CYS A 235 -2.89 0.75 2.62
N PRO A 236 -2.09 1.51 3.40
CA PRO A 236 -1.16 2.47 2.83
C PRO A 236 -0.12 1.77 1.96
N GLY A 237 0.08 2.24 0.73
CA GLY A 237 0.97 1.57 -0.23
C GLY A 237 0.43 0.26 -0.81
N GLY A 238 -0.86 -0.05 -0.64
CA GLY A 238 -1.48 -1.26 -1.20
C GLY A 238 -1.02 -2.55 -0.54
N GLN A 239 -0.64 -2.47 0.74
CA GLN A 239 -0.27 -3.59 1.60
C GLN A 239 -1.23 -3.66 2.78
N LEU A 240 -1.53 -4.88 3.22
CA LEU A 240 -2.41 -5.18 4.34
C LEU A 240 -1.68 -5.03 5.70
N GLY A 241 -2.42 -5.12 6.80
CA GLY A 241 -1.85 -5.16 8.16
C GLY A 241 -1.47 -3.80 8.74
N ARG A 242 -2.26 -2.74 8.51
CA ARG A 242 -2.08 -1.49 9.28
C ARG A 242 -2.56 -1.71 10.71
N LEU A 243 -1.84 -1.18 11.71
CA LEU A 243 -2.30 -1.17 13.09
C LEU A 243 -3.53 -0.24 13.23
N ILE A 244 -4.65 -0.80 13.67
CA ILE A 244 -5.91 -0.07 13.88
C ILE A 244 -6.33 -0.20 15.34
N VAL A 245 -6.71 0.93 15.94
CA VAL A 245 -7.35 1.02 17.24
C VAL A 245 -8.80 1.42 17.04
N TRP A 246 -9.73 0.65 17.60
CA TRP A 246 -11.16 0.84 17.44
C TRP A 246 -11.76 1.44 18.71
N THR A 247 -12.75 2.32 18.57
CA THR A 247 -13.66 2.61 19.68
C THR A 247 -14.74 1.52 19.78
N GLU A 248 -15.33 1.34 20.95
CA GLU A 248 -16.34 0.30 21.19
C GLU A 248 -17.55 0.46 20.25
N SER A 249 -18.11 1.68 20.16
CA SER A 249 -19.20 2.00 19.21
C SER A 249 -18.81 1.70 17.77
N ALA A 250 -17.56 2.02 17.39
CA ALA A 250 -17.05 1.81 16.06
C ALA A 250 -16.96 0.32 15.72
N PHE A 251 -16.49 -0.48 16.67
CA PHE A 251 -16.31 -1.91 16.52
C PHE A 251 -17.67 -2.64 16.37
N LYS A 252 -18.66 -2.29 17.20
CA LYS A 252 -20.04 -2.81 17.07
C LYS A 252 -20.69 -2.38 15.76
N ARG A 253 -20.44 -1.14 15.30
CA ARG A 253 -21.00 -0.62 14.05
C ARG A 253 -20.47 -1.34 12.81
N LEU A 254 -19.26 -1.91 12.84
CA LEU A 254 -18.68 -2.61 11.69
C LEU A 254 -19.56 -3.75 11.18
N GLU A 255 -20.13 -4.54 12.09
CA GLU A 255 -20.96 -5.69 11.74
C GLU A 255 -22.17 -5.24 10.94
N THR A 256 -23.01 -4.38 11.52
CA THR A 256 -24.20 -3.79 10.87
C THR A 256 -23.88 -3.05 9.55
N LEU A 257 -22.68 -2.46 9.43
CA LEU A 257 -22.30 -1.69 8.25
C LEU A 257 -21.99 -2.56 7.03
N PHE A 258 -21.43 -3.76 7.25
CA PHE A 258 -21.11 -4.67 6.15
C PHE A 258 -22.22 -5.70 5.86
N THR A 259 -23.05 -6.04 6.84
CA THR A 259 -24.18 -6.98 6.68
C THR A 259 -25.46 -6.30 6.18
N GLU A 260 -25.89 -5.21 6.83
CA GLU A 260 -27.23 -4.63 6.59
C GLU A 260 -27.18 -3.36 5.74
N SER A 261 -26.25 -2.45 6.05
CA SER A 261 -26.29 -1.09 5.49
C SER A 261 -25.90 -1.03 4.01
N LYS A 262 -25.17 -2.02 3.51
CA LYS A 262 -24.65 -2.04 2.13
C LYS A 262 -25.52 -2.89 1.23
N LYS A 263 -26.49 -2.24 0.56
CA LYS A 263 -27.33 -2.89 -0.46
C LYS A 263 -26.49 -3.68 -1.48
N GLY A 264 -26.83 -4.96 -1.65
CA GLY A 264 -26.23 -5.88 -2.62
C GLY A 264 -24.76 -6.24 -2.34
N PHE A 265 -24.32 -6.16 -1.09
CA PHE A 265 -23.00 -6.63 -0.66
C PHE A 265 -23.19 -7.76 0.36
N GLU A 266 -22.53 -8.88 0.09
CA GLU A 266 -22.48 -10.03 0.97
C GLU A 266 -21.01 -10.32 1.30
N LEU A 267 -20.78 -10.98 2.44
CA LEU A 267 -19.44 -11.43 2.81
C LEU A 267 -18.99 -12.52 1.82
N PRO A 268 -17.73 -12.50 1.38
CA PRO A 268 -17.22 -13.54 0.49
C PRO A 268 -17.14 -14.88 1.22
N ASN A 269 -17.54 -15.95 0.55
CA ASN A 269 -17.32 -17.31 1.04
C ASN A 269 -15.82 -17.63 1.01
N LYS A 270 -15.36 -18.42 1.99
CA LYS A 270 -14.02 -18.99 1.96
C LYS A 270 -13.92 -20.01 0.81
N MET A 271 -12.88 -19.92 0.00
CA MET A 271 -12.52 -20.90 -1.02
C MET A 271 -11.92 -22.15 -0.36
N VAL A 272 -11.20 -21.99 0.75
CA VAL A 272 -10.63 -23.10 1.54
C VAL A 272 -11.18 -23.03 2.97
N THR A 273 -11.71 -24.14 3.46
CA THR A 273 -12.25 -24.23 4.83
C THR A 273 -11.13 -24.41 5.86
N GLU A 274 -10.13 -25.23 5.54
CA GLU A 274 -9.00 -25.54 6.42
C GLU A 274 -7.90 -24.48 6.35
N GLU A 275 -7.47 -23.98 7.52
CA GLU A 275 -6.42 -22.97 7.62
C GLU A 275 -5.02 -23.59 7.59
N ASN A 276 -4.86 -24.81 8.15
CA ASN A 276 -3.57 -25.50 8.23
C ASN A 276 -3.47 -26.66 7.22
N LEU A 277 -2.93 -26.37 6.05
CA LEU A 277 -2.66 -27.37 5.02
C LEU A 277 -1.65 -28.44 5.45
N GLN A 278 -0.77 -28.15 6.41
CA GLN A 278 0.20 -29.14 6.90
C GLN A 278 -0.51 -30.19 7.75
N GLU A 279 -1.38 -29.79 8.67
CA GLU A 279 -2.21 -30.73 9.44
C GLU A 279 -3.12 -31.55 8.55
N TYR A 280 -3.75 -30.90 7.56
CA TYR A 280 -4.55 -31.60 6.55
C TYR A 280 -3.74 -32.64 5.79
N PHE A 281 -2.50 -32.31 5.39
CA PHE A 281 -1.62 -33.26 4.71
C PHE A 281 -1.26 -34.47 5.61
N TYR A 282 -1.03 -34.25 6.90
CA TYR A 282 -0.70 -35.32 7.85
C TYR A 282 -1.92 -36.09 8.38
N ALA A 283 -3.13 -35.75 7.97
CA ALA A 283 -4.33 -36.49 8.34
C ALA A 283 -4.23 -37.96 7.89
N PRO A 284 -4.66 -38.93 8.72
CA PRO A 284 -4.50 -40.36 8.44
C PRO A 284 -5.23 -40.78 7.15
N GLU A 285 -6.36 -40.13 6.85
CA GLU A 285 -7.14 -40.33 5.63
C GLU A 285 -6.34 -39.99 4.37
N VAL A 286 -5.61 -38.88 4.39
CA VAL A 286 -4.75 -38.44 3.29
C VAL A 286 -3.52 -39.35 3.20
N GLN A 287 -2.86 -39.61 4.33
CA GLN A 287 -1.67 -40.46 4.38
C GLN A 287 -1.94 -41.90 3.94
N ALA A 288 -3.12 -42.46 4.20
CA ALA A 288 -3.51 -43.79 3.76
C ALA A 288 -3.64 -43.91 2.22
N LEU A 289 -3.94 -42.81 1.53
CA LEU A 289 -4.05 -42.78 0.07
C LEU A 289 -2.69 -42.58 -0.63
N LEU A 290 -1.71 -42.04 0.08
CA LEU A 290 -0.40 -41.72 -0.48
C LEU A 290 0.46 -42.97 -0.63
N LYS A 291 1.18 -43.04 -1.75
CA LYS A 291 2.22 -44.05 -1.97
C LYS A 291 3.52 -43.58 -1.33
N VAL A 292 4.41 -44.53 -1.04
CA VAL A 292 5.76 -44.23 -0.53
C VAL A 292 6.47 -43.27 -1.49
N PRO A 293 6.96 -42.11 -1.02
CA PRO A 293 7.64 -41.15 -1.87
C PRO A 293 8.96 -41.74 -2.36
N ARG A 294 9.23 -41.60 -3.66
CA ARG A 294 10.56 -41.87 -4.23
C ARG A 294 11.42 -40.63 -4.02
N LEU A 295 12.13 -40.60 -2.89
CA LEU A 295 13.02 -39.49 -2.53
C LEU A 295 14.38 -39.55 -3.24
N LEU A 296 14.78 -40.73 -3.70
CA LEU A 296 16.05 -40.91 -4.40
C LEU A 296 15.91 -40.38 -5.84
N PRO A 297 16.84 -39.51 -6.30
CA PRO A 297 16.91 -39.17 -7.70
C PRO A 297 17.17 -40.43 -8.52
N HIS A 298 16.70 -40.43 -9.76
CA HIS A 298 17.03 -41.52 -10.66
C HIS A 298 18.48 -41.32 -11.11
N ASP A 299 19.41 -41.93 -10.39
CA ASP A 299 20.79 -41.99 -10.84
C ASP A 299 20.87 -42.85 -12.11
N THR A 300 21.73 -42.44 -13.03
CA THR A 300 22.05 -43.21 -14.22
C THR A 300 23.20 -44.15 -13.90
N CYS A 301 23.02 -45.45 -14.14
CA CYS A 301 24.11 -46.43 -14.04
C CYS A 301 25.15 -46.28 -15.18
N HIS A 302 24.90 -45.39 -16.14
CA HIS A 302 25.82 -45.06 -17.21
C HIS A 302 26.78 -43.98 -16.72
N LYS A 303 28.09 -44.27 -16.77
CA LYS A 303 29.13 -43.27 -16.55
C LYS A 303 28.92 -42.09 -17.50
N SER A 304 28.99 -40.87 -16.97
CA SER A 304 28.97 -39.67 -17.80
C SER A 304 30.20 -39.65 -18.71
N GLU A 305 30.14 -38.88 -19.80
CA GLU A 305 31.31 -38.74 -20.68
C GLU A 305 32.50 -38.14 -19.94
N ASP A 306 32.27 -37.28 -18.95
CA ASP A 306 33.32 -36.68 -18.14
C ASP A 306 33.91 -37.68 -17.14
N ASP A 307 33.11 -38.58 -16.56
CA ASP A 307 33.63 -39.70 -15.76
C ASP A 307 34.50 -40.64 -16.61
N LYS A 308 34.13 -40.85 -17.88
CA LYS A 308 34.95 -41.61 -18.82
C LYS A 308 36.26 -40.89 -19.13
N LYS A 309 36.26 -39.57 -19.32
CA LYS A 309 37.48 -38.78 -19.55
C LYS A 309 38.41 -38.84 -18.33
N LEU A 310 37.88 -38.61 -17.13
CA LEU A 310 38.62 -38.75 -15.87
C LEU A 310 39.23 -40.14 -15.72
N MET A 311 38.50 -41.20 -16.08
CA MET A 311 39.05 -42.56 -16.06
C MET A 311 40.25 -42.70 -17.01
N HIS A 312 40.18 -42.15 -18.22
CA HIS A 312 41.30 -42.18 -19.16
C HIS A 312 42.48 -41.32 -18.68
N GLU A 313 42.22 -40.15 -18.10
CA GLU A 313 43.25 -39.28 -17.49
C GLU A 313 43.96 -39.99 -16.34
N MET A 314 43.22 -40.71 -15.48
CA MET A 314 43.79 -41.48 -14.37
C MET A 314 44.62 -42.67 -14.85
N ILE A 315 44.21 -43.34 -15.93
CA ILE A 315 45.00 -44.42 -16.55
C ILE A 315 46.30 -43.87 -17.14
N ALA A 316 46.28 -42.66 -17.71
CA ALA A 316 47.45 -42.04 -18.32
C ALA A 316 48.48 -41.49 -17.31
N MET A 317 48.17 -41.48 -16.00
CA MET A 317 49.08 -41.04 -14.93
C MET A 317 50.00 -42.15 -14.39
N TRP A 318 49.83 -43.39 -14.87
CA TRP A 318 50.71 -44.53 -14.60
C TRP A 318 51.40 -44.97 -15.90
#